data_AF-A0A7V2CY57-F1
#
_entry.id   AF-A0A7V2CY57-F1
#
_cell.length_a   1.000
_cell.length_b   1.000
_cell.length_c   1.000
_cell.angle_alpha   90.00
_cell.angle_beta   90.00
_cell.angle_gamma   90.00
#
_symmetry.space_group_name_H-M   'P 1'
#
loop_
_entity.id
_entity.type
_entity.pdbx_description
1 polymer ?
#
loop_
_entity_poly.entity_id
_entity_poly.type
_entity_poly.pdbx_seq_one_letter_code
_entity_poly.pdbx_strand_id
1 'polypeptide(L)' 'CGGGNPADAAKLSKVPIWAFHGDADKAVSLEKGQAMVDAVKAAGGTPRFTIYPGVGHDSWTQTYNDPEFYSWLFAQKRP' A
#
# COMPACT_ATOMS: atom_id res chain seq x y z
N CYS A 1 5.52 4.02 -1.96
CA CYS A 1 6.13 3.43 -3.17
C CYS A 1 7.02 2.23 -2.83
N GLY A 2 6.57 1.01 -3.14
CA GLY A 2 7.30 -0.23 -2.91
C GLY A 2 6.72 -1.39 -3.72
N GLY A 3 7.27 -2.59 -3.57
CA GLY A 3 6.82 -3.77 -4.36
C GLY A 3 6.68 -5.06 -3.57
N GLY A 4 7.48 -5.28 -2.52
CA GLY A 4 7.43 -6.54 -1.76
C GLY A 4 7.69 -7.78 -2.61
N ASN A 5 7.38 -8.95 -2.04
CA ASN A 5 7.40 -10.23 -2.74
C ASN A 5 5.98 -10.83 -2.70
N PRO A 6 5.25 -10.87 -3.83
CA PRO A 6 3.89 -11.42 -3.88
C PRO A 6 3.76 -12.86 -3.35
N ALA A 7 4.83 -13.67 -3.41
CA ALA A 7 4.83 -15.03 -2.85
C ALA A 7 4.64 -15.06 -1.32
N ASP A 8 4.95 -13.95 -0.63
CA ASP A 8 4.80 -13.82 0.82
C ASP A 8 3.42 -13.27 1.23
N ALA A 9 2.52 -12.97 0.28
CA ALA A 9 1.23 -12.32 0.55
C ALA A 9 0.34 -13.08 1.54
N ALA A 10 0.38 -14.42 1.55
CA ALA A 10 -0.37 -15.24 2.50
C ALA A 10 -0.04 -14.92 3.97
N LYS A 11 1.22 -14.56 4.25
CA LYS A 11 1.68 -14.17 5.60
C LYS A 11 1.09 -12.84 6.06
N LEU A 12 0.58 -12.04 5.13
CA LEU A 12 0.08 -10.69 5.35
C LEU A 12 -1.45 -10.60 5.32
N SER A 13 -2.14 -11.68 4.93
CA SER A 13 -3.61 -11.73 4.76
C SER A 13 -4.42 -11.26 5.97
N LYS A 14 -3.89 -11.43 7.19
CA LYS A 14 -4.55 -11.01 8.44
C LYS A 14 -4.13 -9.63 8.95
N VAL A 15 -3.16 -8.99 8.30
CA VAL A 15 -2.65 -7.68 8.72
C VAL A 15 -3.45 -6.59 8.01
N PRO A 16 -4.00 -5.60 8.74
CA PRO A 16 -4.57 -4.42 8.10
C PRO A 16 -3.49 -3.66 7.31
N ILE A 17 -3.71 -3.49 6.01
CA ILE A 17 -2.74 -2.87 5.10
C ILE A 17 -3.38 -1.69 4.39
N TRP A 18 -2.66 -0.57 4.36
CA TRP A 18 -2.95 0.56 3.48
C TRP A 18 -1.66 0.93 2.74
N ALA A 19 -1.61 0.58 1.46
CA ALA A 19 -0.50 0.87 0.57
C ALA A 19 -0.71 2.20 -0.17
N PHE A 20 0.40 2.86 -0.51
CA PHE A 20 0.41 4.16 -1.19
C PHE A 20 1.49 4.18 -2.27
N HIS A 21 1.17 4.71 -3.45
CA HIS A 21 2.08 4.81 -4.58
C HIS A 21 1.77 6.02 -5.46
N GLY A 22 2.78 6.61 -6.11
CA GLY A 22 2.59 7.65 -7.13
C GLY A 22 2.59 7.05 -8.53
N ASP A 23 1.63 7.40 -9.38
CA ASP A 23 1.54 6.81 -10.74
C ASP A 23 2.66 7.25 -11.70
N ALA A 24 3.38 8.32 -11.38
CA ALA A 24 4.51 8.83 -12.13
C ALA A 24 5.87 8.40 -11.53
N ASP A 25 5.87 7.42 -10.62
CA ASP A 25 7.08 6.88 -10.01
C ASP A 25 7.96 6.15 -11.05
N LYS A 26 9.16 6.70 -11.30
CA LYS A 26 10.16 6.14 -12.21
C LYS A 26 11.18 5.24 -11.52
N ALA A 27 11.26 5.25 -10.19
CA ALA A 27 12.18 4.43 -9.41
C ALA A 27 11.57 3.06 -9.10
N VAL A 28 10.28 3.04 -8.75
CA VAL A 28 9.51 1.81 -8.52
C VAL A 28 8.21 1.90 -9.28
N SER A 29 8.06 1.04 -10.29
CA SER A 29 6.85 1.06 -11.13
C SER A 29 5.59 0.74 -10.31
N LEU A 30 4.47 1.37 -10.68
CA LEU A 30 3.17 1.20 -10.01
C LEU A 30 2.72 -0.28 -10.01
N GLU A 31 3.05 -1.02 -11.07
CA GLU A 31 2.70 -2.44 -11.22
C GLU A 31 3.28 -3.29 -10.10
N LYS A 32 4.45 -2.94 -9.54
CA LYS A 32 5.02 -3.66 -8.40
C LYS A 32 4.15 -3.52 -7.16
N GLY A 33 3.67 -2.31 -6.87
CA GLY A 33 2.75 -2.05 -5.76
C GLY A 33 1.41 -2.76 -5.98
N GLN A 34 0.86 -2.66 -7.19
CA GLN A 34 -0.39 -3.29 -7.59
C GLN A 34 -0.32 -4.82 -7.46
N ALA A 35 0.76 -5.44 -7.94
CA ALA A 35 0.96 -6.89 -7.85
C ALA A 35 0.95 -7.40 -6.40
N MET A 36 1.55 -6.65 -5.47
CA MET A 36 1.53 -7.00 -4.05
C MET A 36 0.13 -6.88 -3.44
N VAL A 37 -0.58 -5.78 -3.75
CA VAL A 37 -1.95 -5.55 -3.28
C VAL A 37 -2.89 -6.65 -3.78
N ASP A 38 -2.78 -7.02 -5.05
CA ASP A 38 -3.60 -8.07 -5.64
C ASP A 38 -3.27 -9.45 -5.06
N ALA A 39 -1.99 -9.73 -4.80
CA ALA A 39 -1.59 -10.97 -4.13
C ALA A 39 -2.15 -11.06 -2.70
N VAL A 40 -2.16 -9.97 -1.94
CA VAL A 40 -2.76 -9.94 -0.59
C VAL A 40 -4.28 -10.13 -0.67
N LYS A 41 -4.96 -9.50 -1.63
CA LYS A 41 -6.41 -9.74 -1.89
C LYS A 41 -6.69 -11.19 -2.24
N ALA A 42 -5.91 -11.79 -3.14
CA ALA A 42 -6.03 -13.19 -3.54
C ALA A 42 -5.80 -14.15 -2.36
N ALA A 43 -4.94 -13.76 -1.41
CA ALA A 43 -4.71 -14.51 -0.17
C ALA A 43 -5.79 -14.29 0.91
N GLY A 44 -6.87 -13.55 0.61
CA GLY A 44 -7.99 -13.31 1.52
C GLY A 44 -7.85 -12.08 2.43
N GLY A 45 -6.80 -11.26 2.23
CA GLY A 45 -6.65 -9.99 2.93
C GLY A 45 -7.49 -8.86 2.31
N THR A 46 -7.61 -7.74 3.04
CA THR A 46 -8.41 -6.58 2.62
C THR A 46 -7.57 -5.29 2.56
N PRO A 47 -6.48 -5.26 1.76
CA PRO A 47 -5.61 -4.09 1.66
C PRO A 47 -6.34 -2.91 1.00
N ARG A 48 -6.11 -1.70 1.53
CA ARG A 48 -6.38 -0.44 0.85
C ARG A 48 -5.19 -0.09 -0.05
N PHE A 49 -5.45 0.52 -1.20
CA PHE A 49 -4.40 1.02 -2.08
C PHE A 49 -4.78 2.38 -2.64
N THR A 50 -4.00 3.40 -2.27
CA THR A 50 -4.16 4.77 -2.77
C THR A 50 -3.08 5.05 -3.79
N ILE A 51 -3.50 5.49 -4.98
CA ILE A 51 -2.61 5.91 -6.07
C ILE A 51 -2.73 7.43 -6.20
N TYR A 52 -1.61 8.13 -6.09
CA TYR A 52 -1.55 9.58 -6.24
C TYR A 52 -1.23 9.96 -7.70
N PRO A 53 -2.15 10.63 -8.41
CA PRO A 53 -1.93 11.04 -9.79
C PRO A 53 -0.83 12.10 -9.93
N GLY A 54 0.06 11.93 -10.90
CA GLY A 54 1.19 12.81 -11.19
C GLY A 54 2.31 12.79 -10.16
N VAL A 55 2.22 11.97 -9.11
CA VAL A 55 3.23 11.89 -8.05
C VAL A 55 4.31 10.90 -8.44
N GLY A 56 5.57 11.32 -8.28
CA GLY A 56 6.74 10.47 -8.50
C GLY A 56 6.99 9.51 -7.33
N HIS A 57 8.26 9.26 -7.03
CA HIS A 57 8.63 8.30 -5.98
C HIS A 57 8.15 8.71 -4.58
N ASP A 58 8.13 10.02 -4.30
CA ASP A 58 7.71 10.59 -3.01
C ASP A 58 6.18 10.64 -2.85
N SER A 59 5.57 9.46 -2.72
CA SER A 59 4.17 9.30 -2.30
C SER A 59 3.96 9.51 -0.80
N TRP A 60 5.03 9.48 0.00
CA TRP A 60 4.92 9.48 1.46
C TRP A 60 4.72 10.88 2.02
N THR A 61 5.26 11.94 1.41
CA THR A 61 5.02 13.31 1.87
C THR A 61 3.52 13.65 1.91
N GLN A 62 2.78 13.35 0.83
CA GLN A 62 1.33 13.54 0.81
C GLN A 62 0.61 12.64 1.82
N THR A 63 1.02 11.37 1.93
CA THR A 63 0.41 10.41 2.86
C THR A 63 0.57 10.81 4.31
N TYR A 64 1.77 11.25 4.72
CA TYR A 64 2.03 11.67 6.10
C TYR A 64 1.45 13.05 6.44
N ASN A 65 1.08 13.85 5.44
CA ASN A 65 0.34 15.09 5.64
C ASN A 65 -1.19 14.87 5.74
N ASP A 66 -1.68 13.65 5.53
CA ASP A 66 -3.10 13.32 5.59
C ASP A 66 -3.52 12.85 7.01
N PRO A 67 -4.38 13.58 7.74
CA PRO A 67 -4.90 13.15 9.04
C PRO A 67 -5.70 11.84 8.99
N GLU A 68 -6.29 11.48 7.85
CA GLU A 68 -7.01 10.21 7.68
C GLU A 68 -6.06 9.02 7.82
N PHE A 69 -4.83 9.15 7.32
CA PHE A 69 -3.81 8.11 7.46
C PHE A 69 -3.58 7.74 8.93
N TYR A 70 -3.39 8.74 9.79
CA TYR A 70 -3.19 8.51 11.23
C TYR A 70 -4.45 7.97 11.91
N SER A 71 -5.62 8.51 11.56
CA SER A 71 -6.90 8.04 12.09
C SER A 71 -7.11 6.55 11.77
N TRP A 72 -6.82 6.14 10.53
CA TRP A 72 -6.85 4.74 10.14
C TRP A 72 -5.79 3.92 10.87
N LEU A 73 -4.54 4.38 10.92
CA LEU A 73 -3.42 3.65 11.50
C LEU A 73 -3.69 3.31 12.97
N PHE A 74 -4.15 4.29 13.76
CA PHE A 74 -4.42 4.10 15.19
C PHE A 74 -5.74 3.38 15.49
N ALA A 75 -6.63 3.23 14.51
CA ALA A 75 -7.81 2.40 14.66
C ALA A 75 -7.51 0.89 14.58
N GLN A 76 -6.35 0.51 14.04
CA GLN A 76 -5.99 -0.90 13.85
C GLN A 76 -5.53 -1.55 15.17
N LYS A 77 -5.83 -2.83 15.31
CA LYS A 77 -5.35 -3.68 16.41
C LYS A 77 -4.67 -4.91 15.83
N ARG A 78 -3.68 -5.45 16.54
CA ARG A 78 -3.15 -6.76 16.18
C ARG A 78 -4.26 -7.80 16.34
N PRO A 79 -4.46 -8.68 15.34
CA PRO A 79 -5.39 -9.80 15.47
C PRO A 79 -4.93 -10.79 16.55
#